data_AF-A0A9E0QU30-F1
#
_entry.id   AF-A0A9E0QU30-F1
#
_cell.length_a   1.000
_cell.length_b   1.000
_cell.length_c   1.000
_cell.angle_alpha   90.00
_cell.angle_beta   90.00
_cell.angle_gamma   90.00
#
_symmetry.space_group_name_H-M   'P 1'
#
loop_
_entity.id
_entity.type
_entity.pdbx_description
1 polymer ?
#
loop_
_entity_poly.entity_id
_entity_poly.type
_entity_poly.pdbx_seq_one_letter_code
_entity_poly.pdbx_strand_id
1 'polypeptide(L)'
;GSFSLESPPECAAMGLEARGFRAVEITRRTRWMTPFTEIDNYDAEKARAAGIQRLLEEAGVVSGVIDGNIGHKTRAAIAEFLKKNGLPDTTSESDLIDFLEQVAKERGRGVGFTVCNRTKNRIWSAIARRGSEGWESRGWWMLEAGGCSRVLDRPLSGQEHYVYGEMEDGDTIRTLAKASDAFCVGRSKFAIIGRDECEASAYRTALFQAAPPPVDRKLVFEFFERDFAKASQNDR
;
A
#
# COMPACT_ATOMS: atom_id res chain seq x y z
N GLY A 1 -5.95 -1.14 -17.90
CA GLY A 1 -6.81 -0.33 -18.79
C GLY A 1 -6.65 1.14 -18.45
N SER A 2 -6.82 2.05 -19.41
CA SER A 2 -6.89 3.50 -19.15
C SER A 2 -8.32 3.86 -18.79
N PHE A 3 -8.55 4.19 -17.51
CA PHE A 3 -9.79 4.80 -17.07
C PHE A 3 -9.70 6.31 -17.31
N SER A 4 -10.62 6.88 -18.08
CA SER A 4 -10.80 8.33 -18.25
C SER A 4 -12.28 8.64 -18.10
N LEU A 5 -12.60 9.63 -17.28
CA LEU A 5 -13.95 10.11 -17.03
C LEU A 5 -13.92 11.64 -17.16
N GLU A 6 -14.40 12.16 -18.29
CA GLU A 6 -14.35 13.60 -18.58
C GLU A 6 -15.62 14.29 -18.11
N SER A 7 -15.50 15.06 -17.03
CA SER A 7 -16.47 16.05 -16.56
C SER A 7 -17.95 15.63 -16.59
N PRO A 8 -18.35 14.52 -15.93
CA PRO A 8 -19.76 14.20 -15.80
C PRO A 8 -20.46 15.29 -14.97
N PRO A 9 -21.60 15.84 -15.42
CA PRO A 9 -22.31 16.90 -14.70
C PRO A 9 -22.81 16.41 -13.33
N GLU A 10 -23.17 15.12 -13.22
CA GLU A 10 -23.55 14.46 -11.98
C GLU A 10 -23.06 13.01 -11.95
N CYS A 11 -22.15 12.68 -11.03
CA CYS A 11 -21.62 11.31 -10.89
C CYS A 11 -22.71 10.30 -10.51
N ALA A 12 -23.67 10.71 -9.65
CA ALA A 12 -24.72 9.85 -9.15
C ALA A 12 -25.67 9.35 -10.25
N ALA A 13 -25.95 10.17 -11.27
CA ALA A 13 -26.79 9.79 -12.41
C ALA A 13 -26.17 8.67 -13.27
N MET A 14 -24.85 8.47 -13.16
CA MET A 14 -24.11 7.41 -13.86
C MET A 14 -23.82 6.20 -12.97
N GLY A 15 -24.40 6.14 -11.76
CA GLY A 15 -24.09 5.10 -10.78
C GLY A 15 -22.68 5.22 -10.19
N LEU A 16 -22.04 6.39 -10.31
CA LEU A 16 -20.69 6.67 -9.83
C LEU A 16 -20.73 7.48 -8.53
N GLU A 17 -19.72 7.29 -7.68
CA GLU A 17 -19.57 8.04 -6.42
C GLU A 17 -18.69 9.28 -6.61
N ALA A 18 -19.15 10.43 -6.16
CA ALA A 18 -18.33 11.65 -6.16
C ALA A 18 -17.25 11.57 -5.08
N ARG A 19 -16.00 11.88 -5.45
CA ARG A 19 -14.87 11.99 -4.51
C ARG A 19 -14.25 13.38 -4.63
N GLY A 20 -13.84 13.94 -3.50
CA GLY A 20 -13.13 15.23 -3.47
C GLY A 20 -11.71 15.05 -3.99
N PHE A 21 -11.46 15.49 -5.23
CA PHE A 21 -10.10 15.58 -5.76
C PHE A 21 -9.52 16.93 -5.42
N ARG A 22 -8.23 16.96 -5.04
CA ARG A 22 -7.49 18.21 -4.97
C ARG A 22 -7.01 18.57 -6.36
N ALA A 23 -7.39 19.75 -6.84
CA ALA A 23 -6.97 20.23 -8.15
C ALA A 23 -5.44 20.31 -8.20
N VAL A 24 -4.86 19.74 -9.27
CA VAL A 24 -3.46 19.92 -9.60
C VAL A 24 -3.33 21.30 -10.22
N GLU A 25 -2.89 22.27 -9.43
CA GLU A 25 -2.71 23.64 -9.92
C GLU A 25 -1.46 23.74 -10.81
N ILE A 26 -1.68 23.71 -12.12
CA ILE A 26 -0.65 23.99 -13.12
C ILE A 26 -0.52 25.51 -13.25
N THR A 27 0.21 26.13 -12.33
CA THR A 27 0.43 27.59 -12.32
C THR A 27 1.37 28.07 -13.43
N ARG A 28 2.26 27.20 -13.94
CA ARG A 28 3.15 27.49 -15.08
C ARG A 28 3.40 26.24 -15.93
N ARG A 29 3.31 26.36 -17.26
CA ARG A 29 3.44 25.24 -18.22
C ARG A 29 4.73 24.41 -18.11
N THR A 30 5.83 25.00 -17.66
CA THR A 30 7.16 24.35 -17.67
C THR A 30 7.75 24.13 -16.27
N ARG A 31 7.13 24.68 -15.22
CA ARG A 31 7.60 24.54 -13.83
C ARG A 31 6.45 24.83 -12.88
N TRP A 32 5.61 23.83 -12.66
CA TRP A 32 4.59 23.84 -11.62
C TRP A 32 4.94 22.78 -10.58
N MET A 33 4.59 23.03 -9.32
CA MET A 33 4.73 22.06 -8.24
C MET A 33 3.39 21.96 -7.53
N THR A 34 2.92 20.73 -7.35
CA THR A 34 1.79 20.45 -6.45
C THR A 34 2.36 19.77 -5.21
N PRO A 35 2.45 20.48 -4.07
CA PRO A 35 2.95 19.86 -2.85
C PRO A 35 1.92 18.82 -2.39
N PHE A 36 2.24 17.54 -2.40
CA PHE A 36 1.42 16.58 -1.68
C PHE A 36 1.59 16.90 -0.19
N THR A 37 0.53 17.41 0.44
CA THR A 37 0.56 17.68 1.88
C THR A 37 0.28 16.37 2.60
N GLU A 38 0.96 16.18 3.72
CA GLU A 38 0.68 15.08 4.63
C GLU A 38 -0.78 15.09 5.11
N ILE A 39 -1.21 13.98 5.71
CA ILE A 39 -2.48 13.94 6.46
C ILE A 39 -2.41 14.97 7.60
N ASP A 40 -1.23 15.15 8.18
CA ASP A 40 -0.93 16.22 9.12
C ASP A 40 -0.73 17.57 8.42
N ASN A 41 -1.11 18.67 9.08
CA ASN A 41 -0.95 20.04 8.57
C ASN A 41 0.53 20.49 8.59
N TYR A 42 1.39 19.86 7.79
CA TYR A 42 2.78 20.28 7.58
C TYR A 42 2.86 21.34 6.49
N ASP A 43 3.71 22.34 6.73
CA ASP A 43 4.19 23.22 5.65
C ASP A 43 5.11 22.44 4.70
N ALA A 44 5.47 23.07 3.58
CA ALA A 44 6.23 22.41 2.52
C ALA A 44 7.63 21.96 2.98
N GLU A 45 8.28 22.67 3.89
CA GLU A 45 9.61 22.34 4.42
C GLU A 45 9.51 21.13 5.34
N LYS A 46 8.57 21.15 6.28
CA LYS A 46 8.34 20.07 7.22
C LYS A 46 7.86 18.79 6.54
N ALA A 47 6.99 18.90 5.53
CA ALA A 47 6.59 17.76 4.71
C ALA A 47 7.79 17.14 3.97
N ARG A 48 8.70 17.97 3.46
CA ARG A 48 9.93 17.50 2.78
C ARG A 48 10.87 16.79 3.75
N ALA A 49 11.09 17.37 4.93
CA ALA A 49 11.86 16.75 6.00
C ALA A 49 11.26 15.40 6.46
N ALA A 50 9.94 15.31 6.56
CA ALA A 50 9.24 14.06 6.88
C ALA A 50 9.44 13.02 5.76
N GLY A 51 9.43 13.44 4.50
CA GLY A 51 9.78 12.60 3.35
C GLY A 51 11.19 12.00 3.47
N ILE A 52 12.19 12.81 3.83
CA ILE A 52 13.57 12.34 4.05
C ILE A 52 13.62 11.32 5.19
N GLN A 53 12.94 11.57 6.31
CA GLN A 53 12.88 10.62 7.43
C GLN A 53 12.29 9.26 7.00
N ARG A 54 11.24 9.25 6.17
CA ARG A 54 10.66 8.02 5.62
C ARG A 54 11.63 7.28 4.71
N LEU A 55 12.25 7.99 3.77
CA LEU A 55 13.19 7.38 2.84
C LEU A 55 14.42 6.81 3.57
N LEU A 56 14.89 7.46 4.63
CA LEU A 56 15.94 6.93 5.51
C LEU A 56 15.49 5.65 6.24
N GLU A 57 14.24 5.57 6.70
CA GLU A 57 13.68 4.37 7.31
C GLU A 57 13.51 3.23 6.29
N GLU A 58 13.01 3.52 5.09
CA GLU A 58 12.81 2.54 4.02
C GLU A 58 14.13 2.02 3.45
N ALA A 59 15.14 2.89 3.28
CA ALA A 59 16.52 2.51 3.00
C ALA A 59 17.16 1.75 4.19
N GLY A 60 16.52 1.81 5.36
CA GLY A 60 16.94 1.23 6.64
C GLY A 60 18.30 1.73 7.09
N VAL A 61 18.50 3.03 6.94
CA VAL A 61 19.60 3.81 7.49
C VAL A 61 19.30 4.14 8.95
N VAL A 62 18.09 4.62 9.24
CA VAL A 62 17.65 4.95 10.60
C VAL A 62 16.14 4.79 10.74
N SER A 63 15.68 4.21 11.86
CA SER A 63 14.27 4.20 12.25
C SER A 63 13.98 5.24 13.35
N GLY A 64 12.76 5.79 13.34
CA GLY A 64 12.34 6.82 14.28
C GLY A 64 10.96 7.39 13.98
N VAL A 65 10.57 8.42 14.75
CA VAL A 65 9.32 9.15 14.50
C VAL A 65 9.47 9.97 13.23
N ILE A 66 8.45 9.93 12.37
CA ILE A 66 8.35 10.75 11.16
C ILE A 66 7.54 11.99 11.51
N ASP A 67 8.21 13.00 12.04
CA ASP A 67 7.61 14.25 12.53
C ASP A 67 7.98 15.49 11.70
N GLY A 68 8.81 15.31 10.66
CA GLY A 68 9.33 16.40 9.84
C GLY A 68 10.41 17.26 10.53
N ASN A 69 10.91 16.85 11.70
CA ASN A 69 11.99 17.55 12.39
C ASN A 69 13.31 16.79 12.22
N ILE A 70 14.25 17.35 11.46
CA ILE A 70 15.56 16.73 11.29
C ILE A 70 16.40 16.98 12.57
N GLY A 71 16.42 16.00 13.46
CA GLY A 71 17.21 16.03 14.71
C GLY A 71 18.67 15.60 14.52
N HIS A 72 19.41 15.54 15.64
CA HIS A 72 20.83 15.16 15.63
C HIS A 72 21.05 13.73 15.13
N LYS A 73 20.16 12.79 15.50
CA LYS A 73 20.21 11.39 15.04
C LYS A 73 20.01 11.31 13.52
N THR A 74 19.02 12.03 12.98
CA THR A 74 18.73 12.06 11.55
C THR A 74 19.86 12.70 10.76
N ARG A 75 20.44 13.81 11.24
CA ARG A 75 21.63 14.42 10.60
C ARG A 75 22.83 13.48 10.55
N ALA A 76 23.11 12.79 11.66
CA ALA A 76 24.21 11.82 11.71
C ALA A 76 23.97 10.66 10.72
N ALA A 77 22.74 10.16 10.64
CA ALA A 77 22.35 9.12 9.69
C ALA A 77 22.50 9.57 8.23
N ILE A 78 22.15 10.81 7.91
CA ILE A 78 22.35 11.40 6.57
C ILE A 78 23.85 11.48 6.25
N ALA A 79 24.67 12.01 7.16
CA ALA A 79 26.11 12.11 6.94
C ALA A 79 26.77 10.74 6.73
N GLU A 80 26.38 9.73 7.53
CA GLU A 80 26.83 8.35 7.35
C GLU A 80 26.37 7.77 6.01
N PHE A 81 25.12 8.02 5.61
CA PHE A 81 24.59 7.59 4.33
C PHE A 81 25.36 8.20 3.15
N LEU A 82 25.61 9.51 3.16
CA LEU A 82 26.39 10.20 2.13
C LEU A 82 27.80 9.59 2.03
N LYS A 83 28.49 9.48 3.17
CA LYS A 83 29.83 8.88 3.23
C LYS A 83 29.86 7.44 2.71
N LYS A 84 28.90 6.60 3.10
CA LYS A 84 28.82 5.19 2.69
C LYS A 84 28.59 5.03 1.19
N ASN A 85 27.87 5.96 0.57
CA ASN A 85 27.57 5.95 -0.86
C ASN A 85 28.54 6.81 -1.69
N GLY A 86 29.61 7.34 -1.08
CA GLY A 86 30.62 8.16 -1.78
C GLY A 86 30.10 9.52 -2.25
N LEU A 87 29.08 10.06 -1.59
CA LEU A 87 28.47 11.35 -1.92
C LEU A 87 29.10 12.47 -1.07
N PRO A 88 29.28 13.70 -1.62
CA PRO A 88 29.78 14.84 -0.86
C PRO A 88 28.82 15.28 0.26
N ASP A 89 29.37 15.84 1.34
CA ASP A 89 28.55 16.44 2.42
C ASP A 89 27.77 17.69 1.94
N THR A 90 28.14 18.24 0.78
CA THR A 90 27.45 19.36 0.12
C THR A 90 26.34 18.91 -0.83
N THR A 91 26.00 17.62 -0.89
CA THR A 91 24.91 17.10 -1.73
C THR A 91 23.61 17.83 -1.45
N SER A 92 22.93 18.26 -2.51
CA SER A 92 21.68 18.99 -2.36
C SER A 92 20.59 18.09 -1.78
N GLU A 93 19.60 18.69 -1.14
CA GLU A 93 18.50 17.91 -0.55
C GLU A 93 17.70 17.14 -1.62
N SER A 94 17.54 17.70 -2.81
CA SER A 94 16.89 17.01 -3.94
C SER A 94 17.69 15.78 -4.36
N ASP A 95 19.01 15.90 -4.51
CA ASP A 95 19.85 14.78 -4.88
C ASP A 95 19.84 13.71 -3.77
N LEU A 96 19.90 14.13 -2.49
CA LEU A 96 19.78 13.23 -1.35
C LEU A 96 18.48 12.41 -1.41
N ILE A 97 17.35 13.07 -1.72
CA ILE A 97 16.05 12.40 -1.89
C ILE A 97 16.13 11.38 -3.02
N ASP A 98 16.66 11.75 -4.20
CA ASP A 98 16.77 10.85 -5.35
C ASP A 98 17.63 9.62 -5.04
N PHE A 99 18.77 9.81 -4.35
CA PHE A 99 19.64 8.71 -3.91
C PHE A 99 18.97 7.82 -2.86
N LEU A 100 18.32 8.40 -1.86
CA LEU A 100 17.61 7.64 -0.84
C LEU A 100 16.45 6.85 -1.46
N GLU A 101 15.71 7.44 -2.39
CA GLU A 101 14.63 6.77 -3.11
C GLU A 101 15.15 5.57 -3.90
N GLN A 102 16.28 5.71 -4.60
CA GLN A 102 16.89 4.60 -5.33
C GLN A 102 17.29 3.46 -4.38
N VAL A 103 17.96 3.77 -3.27
CA VAL A 103 18.38 2.77 -2.26
C VAL A 103 17.16 2.11 -1.60
N ALA A 104 16.14 2.88 -1.24
CA ALA A 104 14.88 2.38 -0.68
C ALA A 104 14.16 1.45 -1.65
N LYS A 105 14.08 1.81 -2.95
CA LYS A 105 13.53 0.96 -4.01
C LYS A 105 14.29 -0.36 -4.15
N GLU A 106 15.62 -0.31 -4.20
CA GLU A 106 16.47 -1.49 -4.33
C GLU A 106 16.34 -2.43 -3.13
N ARG A 107 16.47 -1.89 -1.92
CA ARG A 107 16.24 -2.64 -0.69
C ARG A 107 14.85 -3.24 -0.66
N GLY A 108 13.86 -2.43 -1.05
CA GLY A 108 12.48 -2.84 -1.16
C GLY A 108 12.29 -4.07 -2.05
N ARG A 109 12.97 -4.20 -3.19
CA ARG A 109 12.84 -5.40 -4.05
C ARG A 109 13.19 -6.70 -3.32
N GLY A 110 14.04 -6.63 -2.30
CA GLY A 110 14.47 -7.77 -1.48
C GLY A 110 13.61 -8.06 -0.26
N VAL A 111 12.65 -7.20 0.11
CA VAL A 111 11.89 -7.32 1.37
C VAL A 111 10.41 -6.99 1.21
N GLY A 112 9.59 -7.34 2.20
CA GLY A 112 8.18 -6.97 2.24
C GLY A 112 7.24 -7.99 1.64
N PHE A 113 6.01 -7.58 1.37
CA PHE A 113 4.92 -8.47 0.97
C PHE A 113 4.39 -8.08 -0.41
N THR A 114 4.41 -9.04 -1.33
CA THR A 114 3.79 -8.94 -2.66
C THR A 114 2.69 -9.98 -2.82
N VAL A 115 1.57 -9.58 -3.40
CA VAL A 115 0.52 -10.50 -3.86
C VAL A 115 0.49 -10.52 -5.38
N CYS A 116 0.36 -11.71 -5.96
CA CYS A 116 0.39 -11.93 -7.41
C CYS A 116 -0.84 -12.70 -7.85
N ASN A 117 -1.46 -12.26 -8.93
CA ASN A 117 -2.56 -12.94 -9.59
C ASN A 117 -2.00 -13.85 -10.70
N ARG A 118 -2.09 -15.17 -10.52
CA ARG A 118 -1.73 -16.18 -11.55
C ARG A 118 -2.96 -16.77 -12.23
N THR A 119 -4.11 -16.13 -12.09
CA THR A 119 -5.36 -16.50 -12.76
C THR A 119 -5.54 -15.68 -14.04
N LYS A 120 -6.60 -16.00 -14.80
CA LYS A 120 -6.98 -15.25 -16.00
C LYS A 120 -7.98 -14.12 -15.72
N ASN A 121 -8.52 -14.09 -14.52
CA ASN A 121 -9.56 -13.17 -14.11
C ASN A 121 -8.99 -12.09 -13.20
N ARG A 122 -9.67 -10.96 -13.07
CA ARG A 122 -9.25 -9.90 -12.16
C ARG A 122 -9.49 -10.31 -10.71
N ILE A 123 -8.54 -9.96 -9.83
CA ILE A 123 -8.65 -10.20 -8.40
C ILE A 123 -8.55 -8.87 -7.65
N TRP A 124 -9.46 -8.66 -6.71
CA TRP A 124 -9.32 -7.65 -5.67
C TRP A 124 -8.78 -8.30 -4.40
N SER A 125 -7.66 -7.79 -3.90
CA SER A 125 -6.98 -8.35 -2.76
C SER A 125 -6.92 -7.38 -1.59
N ALA A 126 -6.89 -7.94 -0.38
CA ALA A 126 -6.60 -7.25 0.85
C ALA A 126 -5.64 -8.11 1.70
N ILE A 127 -5.00 -7.50 2.70
CA ILE A 127 -4.15 -8.21 3.66
C ILE A 127 -4.56 -7.84 5.08
N ALA A 128 -4.29 -8.76 6.00
CA ALA A 128 -4.36 -8.48 7.43
C ALA A 128 -3.11 -8.96 8.13
N ARG A 129 -2.75 -8.29 9.22
CA ARG A 129 -1.53 -8.55 10.00
C ARG A 129 -1.68 -8.00 11.41
N ARG A 130 -0.70 -8.31 12.25
CA ARG A 130 -0.53 -7.63 13.52
C ARG A 130 0.23 -6.31 13.30
N GLY A 131 -0.37 -5.21 13.72
CA GLY A 131 0.23 -3.89 13.83
C GLY A 131 0.67 -3.59 15.26
N SER A 132 1.01 -2.32 15.53
CA SER A 132 1.34 -1.84 16.88
C SER A 132 0.12 -1.76 17.80
N GLU A 133 -1.04 -1.43 17.24
CA GLU A 133 -2.30 -1.22 17.97
C GLU A 133 -3.23 -2.44 17.95
N GLY A 134 -2.71 -3.60 17.53
CA GLY A 134 -3.47 -4.84 17.45
C GLY A 134 -3.57 -5.38 16.03
N TRP A 135 -4.68 -6.05 15.72
CA TRP A 135 -4.94 -6.52 14.36
C TRP A 135 -5.26 -5.35 13.44
N GLU A 136 -4.76 -5.39 12.21
CA GLU A 136 -5.12 -4.43 11.16
C GLU A 136 -5.38 -5.14 9.84
N SER A 137 -6.30 -4.58 9.04
CA SER A 137 -6.56 -5.00 7.67
C SER A 137 -6.49 -3.81 6.71
N ARG A 138 -5.97 -4.03 5.51
CA ARG A 138 -5.76 -2.98 4.50
C ARG A 138 -6.12 -3.51 3.12
N GLY A 139 -6.58 -2.63 2.24
CA GLY A 139 -7.00 -2.95 0.88
C GLY A 139 -7.58 -1.71 0.19
N TRP A 140 -8.18 -1.79 -0.99
CA TRP A 140 -8.16 -2.88 -1.94
C TRP A 140 -7.00 -2.71 -2.92
N TRP A 141 -6.29 -3.79 -3.23
CA TRP A 141 -5.35 -3.86 -4.34
C TRP A 141 -6.01 -4.56 -5.52
N MET A 142 -6.11 -3.87 -6.64
CA MET A 142 -6.58 -4.45 -7.90
C MET A 142 -5.42 -5.19 -8.58
N LEU A 143 -5.62 -6.46 -8.89
CA LEU A 143 -4.68 -7.31 -9.59
C LEU A 143 -5.28 -7.78 -10.91
N GLU A 144 -4.81 -7.19 -12.02
CA GLU A 144 -5.12 -7.72 -13.35
C GLU A 144 -4.56 -9.13 -13.53
N ALA A 145 -5.07 -9.86 -14.51
CA ALA A 145 -4.59 -11.20 -14.85
C ALA A 145 -3.06 -11.22 -15.05
N GLY A 146 -2.35 -12.11 -14.35
CA GLY A 146 -0.89 -12.18 -14.37
C GLY A 146 -0.15 -11.10 -13.57
N GLY A 147 -0.86 -10.08 -13.07
CA GLY A 147 -0.29 -8.90 -12.41
C GLY A 147 0.07 -9.15 -10.94
N CYS A 148 0.98 -8.33 -10.40
CA CYS A 148 1.35 -8.34 -8.99
C CYS A 148 1.24 -6.93 -8.41
N SER A 149 0.89 -6.84 -7.12
CA SER A 149 0.98 -5.60 -6.35
C SER A 149 1.81 -5.82 -5.10
N ARG A 150 2.64 -4.83 -4.78
CA ARG A 150 3.34 -4.78 -3.51
C ARG A 150 2.43 -4.18 -2.45
N VAL A 151 2.12 -4.97 -1.44
CA VAL A 151 1.14 -4.61 -0.39
C VAL A 151 1.83 -4.15 0.90
N LEU A 152 3.08 -4.56 1.12
CA LEU A 152 3.97 -4.01 2.14
C LEU A 152 5.37 -3.81 1.57
N ASP A 153 5.95 -2.64 1.84
CA ASP A 153 7.28 -2.24 1.40
C ASP A 153 8.38 -2.40 2.46
N ARG A 154 7.99 -2.69 3.70
CA ARG A 154 8.91 -2.85 4.84
C ARG A 154 9.31 -4.31 5.07
N PRO A 155 10.48 -4.58 5.67
CA PRO A 155 10.89 -5.92 6.05
C PRO A 155 9.88 -6.58 6.97
N LEU A 156 9.49 -7.81 6.64
CA LEU A 156 8.57 -8.58 7.46
C LEU A 156 9.33 -9.25 8.60
N SER A 157 8.84 -9.08 9.82
CA SER A 157 9.19 -9.94 10.95
C SER A 157 8.21 -11.11 10.98
N GLY A 158 8.57 -12.24 11.60
CA GLY A 158 7.83 -13.52 11.61
C GLY A 158 6.42 -13.51 12.24
N GLN A 159 5.70 -12.40 12.13
CA GLN A 159 4.30 -12.23 12.46
C GLN A 159 3.43 -12.92 11.40
N GLU A 160 2.24 -13.32 11.82
CA GLU A 160 1.24 -13.93 10.95
C GLU A 160 0.68 -12.89 9.98
N HIS A 161 0.67 -13.26 8.70
CA HIS A 161 0.10 -12.46 7.63
C HIS A 161 -1.07 -13.24 7.03
N TYR A 162 -2.10 -12.50 6.65
CA TYR A 162 -3.31 -13.06 6.07
C TYR A 162 -3.61 -12.34 4.76
N VAL A 163 -4.21 -13.08 3.83
CA VAL A 163 -4.61 -12.57 2.52
C VAL A 163 -6.09 -12.80 2.31
N TYR A 164 -6.72 -11.81 1.70
CA TYR A 164 -8.04 -11.91 1.12
C TYR A 164 -7.90 -11.72 -0.38
N GLY A 165 -8.72 -12.47 -1.12
CA GLY A 165 -8.84 -12.37 -2.56
C GLY A 165 -10.28 -12.62 -2.95
N GLU A 166 -10.83 -11.71 -3.74
CA GLU A 166 -12.10 -11.89 -4.42
C GLU A 166 -11.89 -11.74 -5.92
N MET A 167 -12.27 -12.77 -6.67
CA MET A 167 -12.02 -12.89 -8.09
C MET A 167 -13.31 -12.65 -8.87
N GLU A 168 -13.22 -11.78 -9.87
CA GLU A 168 -14.32 -11.50 -10.80
C GLU A 168 -14.43 -12.65 -11.82
N ASP A 169 -15.52 -13.41 -11.78
CA ASP A 169 -15.80 -14.51 -12.71
C ASP A 169 -17.16 -14.29 -13.38
N GLY A 170 -17.15 -13.52 -14.48
CA GLY A 170 -18.36 -13.00 -15.10
C GLY A 170 -19.12 -12.07 -14.14
N ASP A 171 -20.40 -12.37 -13.91
CA ASP A 171 -21.26 -11.64 -12.96
C ASP A 171 -21.13 -12.15 -11.51
N THR A 172 -20.27 -13.13 -11.28
CA THR A 172 -20.07 -13.73 -9.95
C THR A 172 -18.73 -13.33 -9.35
N ILE A 173 -18.68 -13.25 -8.01
CA ILE A 173 -17.44 -13.08 -7.28
C ILE A 173 -17.14 -14.35 -6.51
N ARG A 174 -15.95 -14.91 -6.71
CA ARG A 174 -15.46 -16.08 -5.98
C ARG A 174 -14.42 -15.66 -4.96
N THR A 175 -14.46 -16.23 -3.76
CA THR A 175 -13.47 -16.00 -2.70
C THR A 175 -12.59 -17.22 -2.48
N LEU A 176 -11.53 -17.08 -1.70
CA LEU A 176 -10.61 -18.17 -1.38
C LEU A 176 -11.30 -19.32 -0.63
N ALA A 177 -11.11 -20.55 -1.09
CA ALA A 177 -11.76 -21.75 -0.54
C ALA A 177 -11.25 -22.13 0.86
N LYS A 178 -10.03 -21.72 1.22
CA LYS A 178 -9.38 -22.03 2.51
C LYS A 178 -9.39 -20.85 3.48
N ALA A 179 -10.16 -19.81 3.20
CA ALA A 179 -10.26 -18.66 4.07
C ALA A 179 -11.13 -18.97 5.30
N SER A 180 -10.63 -18.67 6.49
CA SER A 180 -11.26 -18.99 7.78
C SER A 180 -11.24 -17.85 8.77
N ASP A 181 -10.30 -16.91 8.63
CA ASP A 181 -10.04 -15.90 9.64
C ASP A 181 -10.82 -14.61 9.34
N ALA A 182 -11.76 -14.26 10.20
CA ALA A 182 -12.59 -13.07 10.02
C ALA A 182 -11.79 -11.76 10.25
N PHE A 183 -11.86 -10.84 9.30
CA PHE A 183 -11.37 -9.46 9.42
C PHE A 183 -12.34 -8.50 8.73
N CYS A 184 -12.21 -7.21 9.03
CA CYS A 184 -13.02 -6.17 8.41
C CYS A 184 -12.47 -5.76 7.03
N VAL A 185 -13.36 -5.53 6.07
CA VAL A 185 -13.04 -4.93 4.77
C VAL A 185 -13.95 -3.75 4.48
N GLY A 186 -13.38 -2.68 3.91
CA GLY A 186 -14.13 -1.51 3.47
C GLY A 186 -14.75 -1.69 2.08
N ARG A 187 -15.69 -0.84 1.69
CA ARG A 187 -16.26 -0.83 0.33
C ARG A 187 -15.30 -0.22 -0.71
N SER A 188 -14.54 0.77 -0.29
CA SER A 188 -13.46 1.42 -1.07
C SER A 188 -12.10 1.07 -0.46
N LYS A 189 -11.00 1.63 -0.98
CA LYS A 189 -9.69 1.51 -0.31
C LYS A 189 -9.80 1.87 1.18
N PHE A 190 -9.17 1.08 2.04
CA PHE A 190 -9.33 1.08 3.48
C PHE A 190 -8.03 0.69 4.20
N ALA A 191 -7.92 1.17 5.43
CA ALA A 191 -6.97 0.70 6.44
C ALA A 191 -7.71 0.73 7.78
N ILE A 192 -7.95 -0.44 8.37
CA ILE A 192 -8.82 -0.63 9.52
C ILE A 192 -7.99 -1.26 10.64
N ILE A 193 -8.13 -0.70 11.84
CA ILE A 193 -7.60 -1.29 13.08
C ILE A 193 -8.73 -2.05 13.75
N GLY A 194 -8.43 -3.25 14.24
CA GLY A 194 -9.40 -4.19 14.78
C GLY A 194 -9.91 -5.18 13.74
N ARG A 195 -10.58 -6.23 14.23
CA ARG A 195 -11.18 -7.29 13.40
C ARG A 195 -12.59 -7.69 13.87
N ASP A 196 -13.10 -7.02 14.90
CA ASP A 196 -14.36 -7.32 15.57
C ASP A 196 -15.40 -6.24 15.24
N GLU A 197 -16.69 -6.59 15.32
CA GLU A 197 -17.83 -5.68 15.10
C GLU A 197 -17.72 -4.83 13.82
N CYS A 198 -17.27 -5.43 12.72
CA CYS A 198 -17.03 -4.73 11.46
C CYS A 198 -18.25 -3.93 10.99
N GLU A 199 -19.44 -4.51 11.12
CA GLU A 199 -20.71 -3.93 10.69
C GLU A 199 -21.10 -2.69 11.52
N ALA A 200 -20.71 -2.62 12.81
CA ALA A 200 -20.96 -1.45 13.66
C ALA A 200 -20.19 -0.21 13.16
N SER A 201 -19.05 -0.43 12.50
CA SER A 201 -18.23 0.61 11.85
C SER A 201 -18.52 0.76 10.35
N ALA A 202 -19.66 0.22 9.87
CA ALA A 202 -20.05 0.20 8.46
C ALA A 202 -19.07 -0.52 7.51
N TYR A 203 -18.24 -1.42 8.04
CA TYR A 203 -17.43 -2.36 7.28
C TYR A 203 -18.16 -3.69 7.06
N ARG A 204 -17.58 -4.56 6.24
CA ARG A 204 -18.05 -5.94 6.04
C ARG A 204 -17.08 -6.91 6.66
N THR A 205 -17.58 -7.93 7.35
CA THR A 205 -16.77 -9.08 7.75
C THR A 205 -16.41 -9.94 6.53
N ALA A 206 -15.13 -10.23 6.35
CA ALA A 206 -14.64 -11.11 5.29
C ALA A 206 -13.66 -12.14 5.86
N LEU A 207 -13.62 -13.33 5.26
CA LEU A 207 -12.72 -14.41 5.67
C LEU A 207 -11.41 -14.32 4.90
N PHE A 208 -10.30 -14.25 5.62
CA PHE A 208 -8.96 -14.24 5.09
C PHE A 208 -8.33 -15.63 5.25
N GLN A 209 -7.37 -15.93 4.38
CA GLN A 209 -6.54 -17.13 4.45
C GLN A 209 -5.18 -16.76 5.04
N ALA A 210 -4.66 -17.60 5.94
CA ALA A 210 -3.30 -17.46 6.44
C ALA A 210 -2.29 -17.62 5.29
N ALA A 211 -1.35 -16.67 5.19
CA ALA A 211 -0.22 -16.75 4.28
C ALA A 211 0.93 -17.55 4.92
N PRO A 212 1.80 -18.17 4.12
CA PRO A 212 3.03 -18.76 4.62
C PRO A 212 3.89 -17.74 5.39
N PRO A 213 4.74 -18.18 6.33
CA PRO A 213 5.66 -17.28 7.01
C PRO A 213 6.64 -16.64 6.01
N PRO A 214 7.07 -15.38 6.25
CA PRO A 214 8.05 -14.72 5.39
C PRO A 214 9.40 -15.43 5.45
N VAL A 215 10.06 -15.56 4.30
CA VAL A 215 11.43 -16.09 4.14
C VAL A 215 12.34 -14.91 3.82
N ASP A 216 13.47 -14.78 4.51
CA ASP A 216 14.41 -13.65 4.34
C ASP A 216 13.74 -12.27 4.37
N ARG A 217 12.76 -12.09 5.26
CA ARG A 217 11.97 -10.85 5.44
C ARG A 217 11.12 -10.47 4.22
N LYS A 218 10.89 -11.41 3.32
CA LYS A 218 10.08 -11.29 2.11
C LYS A 218 8.96 -12.34 2.11
N LEU A 219 7.80 -11.94 1.61
CA LEU A 219 6.67 -12.82 1.37
C LEU A 219 6.09 -12.54 -0.01
N VAL A 220 5.84 -13.61 -0.76
CA VAL A 220 5.10 -13.55 -2.01
C VAL A 220 3.94 -14.52 -1.90
N PHE A 221 2.71 -14.01 -2.01
CA PHE A 221 1.52 -14.85 -2.08
C PHE A 221 0.99 -14.86 -3.51
N GLU A 222 0.81 -16.04 -4.07
CA GLU A 222 0.34 -16.22 -5.44
C GLU A 222 -1.06 -16.82 -5.43
N PHE A 223 -2.01 -16.10 -6.01
CA PHE A 223 -3.37 -16.55 -6.24
C PHE A 223 -3.43 -17.43 -7.50
N PHE A 224 -3.84 -18.69 -7.35
CA PHE A 224 -4.15 -19.57 -8.47
C PHE A 224 -5.65 -19.85 -8.55
N GLU A 225 -6.14 -20.22 -9.74
CA GLU A 225 -7.55 -20.55 -9.99
C GLU A 225 -8.09 -21.58 -8.99
N ARG A 226 -7.27 -22.57 -8.65
CA ARG A 226 -7.56 -23.66 -7.71
C ARG A 226 -7.76 -23.22 -6.26
N ASP A 227 -7.29 -22.02 -5.91
CA ASP A 227 -7.37 -21.51 -4.54
C ASP A 227 -8.74 -20.87 -4.26
N PHE A 228 -9.49 -20.54 -5.30
CA PHE A 228 -10.84 -19.98 -5.21
C PHE A 228 -11.90 -21.07 -5.13
N ALA A 229 -12.93 -20.82 -4.34
CA ALA A 229 -14.14 -21.65 -4.34
C ALA A 229 -14.70 -21.71 -5.76
N LYS A 230 -15.21 -22.88 -6.15
CA LYS A 230 -15.94 -23.01 -7.41
C LYS A 230 -17.17 -22.10 -7.35
N ALA A 231 -17.52 -21.48 -8.47
CA ALA A 231 -18.79 -20.78 -8.57
C ALA A 231 -19.88 -21.75 -8.11
N SER A 232 -20.76 -21.33 -7.20
CA SER A 232 -21.91 -22.15 -6.86
C SER A 232 -22.66 -22.40 -8.15
N GLN A 233 -22.65 -23.64 -8.64
CA GLN A 233 -23.65 -24.07 -9.60
C GLN A 233 -24.96 -24.02 -8.83
N ASN A 234 -25.66 -22.89 -8.89
CA ASN A 234 -27.05 -22.89 -8.46
C ASN A 234 -27.77 -23.84 -9.42
N ASP A 235 -28.32 -24.91 -8.83
CA ASP A 235 -29.22 -25.85 -9.47
C ASP A 235 -30.29 -25.11 -10.28
N ARG A 236 -30.39 -25.50 -11.56
CA ARG A 236 -31.56 -25.46 -12.47
C ARG A 236 -32.46 -24.22 -12.49
#